data_AF-B0XK68-F1
#
_entry.id   AF-B0XK68-F1
#
_cell.length_a   1.000
_cell.length_b   1.000
_cell.length_c   1.000
_cell.angle_alpha   90.00
_cell.angle_beta   90.00
_cell.angle_gamma   90.00
#
_symmetry.space_group_name_H-M   'P 1'
#
loop_
_entity.id
_entity.type
_entity.pdbx_description
1 polymer ?
#
loop_
_entity_poly.entity_id
_entity_poly.type
_entity_poly.pdbx_seq_one_letter_code
_entity_poly.pdbx_strand_id
1 'polypeptide(L)'
;MLMLHFFKADKGNSPRETKLTSVLNLRKAVEDACDLDLRKIFSELTFVGVIDRRKALIQYDTKMFLTSTRVLCQELCYQMLLFNFGNLGAIRLSPAISVAELASLALQDPDNGWTEEDGPIAELAERIVEILVSKAPIMREYFGLSVSEEGLLESIPVVIEDYTPSVVHLATYVLRLATEVEWDDEQECFQSFCRETADYYAKIALTKEDQEYKWETEHAIYPAIKQYLLPPKSFGKNGTILQVANLPELYRVFERC
;
A
#
# COMPACT_ATOMS: atom_id res chain seq x y z
N MET A 1 17.73 7.81 -12.19
CA MET A 1 17.76 6.69 -13.18
C MET A 1 17.89 5.36 -12.45
N LEU A 2 17.07 5.13 -11.40
CA LEU A 2 17.10 3.87 -10.64
C LEU A 2 15.94 2.94 -10.97
N MET A 3 14.87 3.41 -11.63
CA MET A 3 13.74 2.55 -11.98
C MET A 3 13.13 2.88 -13.33
N LEU A 4 13.30 1.94 -14.25
CA LEU A 4 12.61 1.89 -15.52
C LEU A 4 11.67 0.68 -15.45
N HIS A 5 10.38 0.97 -15.21
CA HIS A 5 9.21 0.10 -15.34
C HIS A 5 8.88 -0.79 -14.14
N PHE A 6 7.91 -0.34 -13.34
CA PHE A 6 7.29 -1.09 -12.24
C PHE A 6 6.11 -1.96 -12.69
N PHE A 7 5.55 -1.73 -13.88
CA PHE A 7 4.60 -2.64 -14.51
C PHE A 7 4.94 -2.80 -16.00
N LYS A 8 4.81 -4.02 -16.49
CA LYS A 8 4.71 -4.27 -17.94
C LYS A 8 3.40 -3.62 -18.39
N ALA A 9 3.50 -2.73 -19.36
CA ALA A 9 2.33 -2.22 -20.06
C ALA A 9 1.39 -3.36 -20.45
N ASP A 10 0.08 -3.13 -20.29
CA ASP A 10 -0.94 -3.93 -20.95
C ASP A 10 -0.54 -4.07 -22.42
N LYS A 11 -0.52 -5.32 -22.90
CA LYS A 11 -0.02 -5.69 -24.24
C LYS A 11 -0.68 -4.81 -25.32
N GLY A 12 -0.02 -3.71 -25.70
CA GLY A 12 -0.44 -2.85 -26.80
C GLY A 12 -0.26 -1.34 -26.61
N ASN A 13 -0.08 -0.81 -25.39
CA ASN A 13 0.02 0.65 -25.18
C ASN A 13 1.30 1.05 -24.46
N SER A 14 2.03 2.05 -24.98
CA SER A 14 3.20 2.59 -24.28
C SER A 14 2.78 3.27 -22.98
N PRO A 15 3.52 3.10 -21.87
CA PRO A 15 3.20 3.76 -20.61
C PRO A 15 3.16 5.29 -20.77
N ARG A 16 2.14 5.93 -20.19
CA ARG A 16 1.99 7.39 -20.18
C ARG A 16 3.05 8.00 -19.27
N GLU A 17 3.96 8.76 -19.84
CA GLU A 17 4.93 9.53 -19.07
C GLU A 17 4.25 10.73 -18.40
N THR A 18 4.46 10.88 -17.08
CA THR A 18 3.98 12.05 -16.34
C THR A 18 4.97 13.21 -16.45
N LYS A 19 4.46 14.40 -16.71
CA LYS A 19 5.23 15.66 -16.73
C LYS A 19 4.89 16.57 -15.53
N LEU A 20 4.05 16.10 -14.61
CA LEU A 20 3.64 16.87 -13.44
C LEU A 20 4.80 17.00 -12.47
N THR A 21 5.17 18.25 -12.15
CA THR A 21 6.31 18.53 -11.26
C THR A 21 6.04 18.02 -9.84
N SER A 22 4.79 18.07 -9.38
CA SER A 22 4.33 17.46 -8.11
C SER A 22 4.74 15.99 -7.99
N VAL A 23 4.38 15.16 -8.96
CA VAL A 23 4.70 13.73 -8.96
C VAL A 23 6.20 13.50 -9.11
N LEU A 24 6.89 14.28 -9.96
CA LEU A 24 8.35 14.17 -10.13
C LEU A 24 9.10 14.53 -8.83
N ASN A 25 8.65 15.55 -8.09
CA ASN A 25 9.21 15.91 -6.80
C ASN A 25 9.03 14.79 -5.76
N LEU A 26 7.83 14.20 -5.69
CA LEU A 26 7.54 13.10 -4.77
C LEU A 26 8.40 11.86 -5.06
N ARG A 27 8.56 11.50 -6.35
CA ARG A 27 9.45 10.41 -6.77
C ARG A 27 10.91 10.70 -6.39
N LYS A 28 11.37 11.93 -6.63
CA LYS A 28 12.72 12.35 -6.25
C LYS A 28 12.91 12.29 -4.73
N ALA A 29 11.92 12.69 -3.93
CA ALA A 29 11.99 12.60 -2.48
C ALA A 29 12.14 11.15 -2.00
N VAL A 30 11.47 10.18 -2.65
CA VAL A 30 11.68 8.75 -2.40
C VAL A 30 13.12 8.33 -2.76
N GLU A 31 13.61 8.71 -3.93
CA GLU A 31 14.97 8.39 -4.37
C GLU A 31 16.03 8.97 -3.40
N ASP A 32 15.88 10.22 -2.96
CA ASP A 32 16.80 10.91 -2.06
C ASP A 32 16.78 10.33 -0.61
N ALA A 33 15.63 9.79 -0.19
CA ALA A 33 15.46 9.15 1.10
C ALA A 33 15.99 7.71 1.15
N CYS A 34 16.24 7.08 -0.01
CA CYS A 34 16.66 5.69 -0.14
C CYS A 34 18.01 5.43 0.56
N ASP A 35 18.07 4.31 1.27
CA ASP A 35 19.28 3.74 1.84
C ASP A 35 19.79 2.60 0.95
N LEU A 36 20.99 2.77 0.38
CA LEU A 36 21.55 1.83 -0.58
C LEU A 36 21.96 0.50 0.05
N ASP A 37 22.36 0.49 1.32
CA ASP A 37 22.72 -0.73 2.03
C ASP A 37 21.47 -1.55 2.34
N LEU A 38 20.41 -0.90 2.81
CA LEU A 38 19.11 -1.56 2.98
C LEU A 38 18.54 -2.03 1.64
N ARG A 39 18.67 -1.22 0.57
CA ARG A 39 18.22 -1.62 -0.76
C ARG A 39 18.90 -2.90 -1.20
N LYS A 40 20.21 -3.02 -0.98
CA LYS A 40 20.97 -4.24 -1.28
C LYS A 40 20.42 -5.45 -0.51
N ILE A 41 20.21 -5.31 0.80
CA ILE A 41 19.65 -6.37 1.65
C ILE A 41 18.30 -6.85 1.09
N PHE A 42 17.38 -5.93 0.79
CA PHE A 42 16.07 -6.31 0.27
C PHE A 42 16.13 -6.87 -1.16
N SER A 43 16.95 -6.30 -2.05
CA SER A 43 17.05 -6.77 -3.44
C SER A 43 17.66 -8.17 -3.57
N GLU A 44 18.47 -8.57 -2.59
CA GLU A 44 19.15 -9.87 -2.56
C GLU A 44 18.55 -10.81 -1.50
N LEU A 45 17.42 -10.45 -0.88
CA LEU A 45 16.82 -11.25 0.19
C LEU A 45 16.45 -12.67 -0.29
N THR A 46 16.56 -13.61 0.64
CA THR A 46 15.91 -14.92 0.60
C THR A 46 14.79 -14.91 1.62
N PHE A 47 13.55 -15.17 1.17
CA PHE A 47 12.41 -15.27 2.07
C PHE A 47 12.52 -16.56 2.89
N VAL A 48 12.28 -16.47 4.20
CA VAL A 48 12.38 -17.64 5.10
C VAL A 48 11.00 -18.09 5.56
N GLY A 49 10.14 -17.16 5.98
CA GLY A 49 8.80 -17.52 6.40
C GLY A 49 8.08 -16.40 7.14
N VAL A 50 6.76 -16.53 7.21
CA VAL A 50 5.88 -15.62 7.93
C VAL A 50 5.87 -15.96 9.43
N ILE A 51 5.97 -14.94 10.29
CA ILE A 51 5.81 -15.09 11.74
C ILE A 51 4.35 -14.83 12.13
N ASP A 52 3.84 -13.66 11.71
CA ASP A 52 2.48 -13.21 11.95
C ASP A 52 2.03 -12.31 10.78
N ARG A 53 0.80 -11.81 10.81
CA ARG A 53 0.24 -10.93 9.75
C ARG A 53 0.99 -9.61 9.56
N ARG A 54 1.93 -9.28 10.44
CA ARG A 54 2.69 -8.02 10.45
C ARG A 54 4.19 -8.23 10.28
N LYS A 55 4.71 -9.45 10.45
CA LYS A 55 6.15 -9.74 10.46
C LYS A 55 6.51 -11.01 9.71
N ALA A 56 7.68 -10.99 9.08
CA ALA A 56 8.28 -12.17 8.48
C ALA A 56 9.77 -12.25 8.82
N LEU A 57 10.38 -13.38 8.47
CA LEU A 57 11.81 -13.59 8.48
C LEU A 57 12.33 -13.58 7.05
N ILE A 58 13.44 -12.84 6.86
CA ILE A 58 14.25 -12.91 5.66
C ILE A 58 15.69 -13.22 6.03
N GLN A 59 16.42 -13.80 5.09
CA GLN A 59 17.85 -13.99 5.18
C GLN A 59 18.53 -13.11 4.13
N TYR A 60 19.65 -12.51 4.51
CA TYR A 60 20.59 -11.89 3.59
C TYR A 60 22.00 -12.31 3.98
N ASP A 61 22.73 -12.90 3.03
CA ASP A 61 24.04 -13.53 3.28
C ASP A 61 23.95 -14.52 4.45
N THR A 62 24.76 -14.36 5.50
CA THR A 62 24.71 -15.22 6.69
C THR A 62 23.79 -14.70 7.80
N LYS A 63 23.11 -13.57 7.59
CA LYS A 63 22.33 -12.86 8.61
C LYS A 63 20.84 -13.11 8.43
N MET A 64 20.16 -13.29 9.55
CA MET A 64 18.72 -13.42 9.64
C MET A 64 18.12 -12.12 10.15
N PHE A 65 17.04 -11.68 9.52
CA PHE A 65 16.36 -10.45 9.85
C PHE A 65 14.89 -10.70 10.13
N LEU A 66 14.40 -10.13 11.23
CA LEU A 66 13.00 -9.90 11.49
C LEU A 66 12.59 -8.62 10.77
N THR A 67 11.55 -8.69 9.94
CA THR A 67 11.04 -7.54 9.20
C THR A 67 9.58 -7.26 9.52
N SER A 68 9.20 -5.99 9.52
CA SER A 68 7.79 -5.60 9.56
C SER A 68 7.19 -5.61 8.15
N THR A 69 6.52 -6.71 7.80
CA THR A 69 5.77 -6.84 6.53
C THR A 69 4.77 -5.70 6.34
N ARG A 70 4.07 -5.26 7.41
CA ARG A 70 3.12 -4.15 7.29
C ARG A 70 3.80 -2.86 6.83
N VAL A 71 4.89 -2.46 7.48
CA VAL A 71 5.59 -1.20 7.17
C VAL A 71 6.26 -1.28 5.79
N LEU A 72 6.84 -2.43 5.43
CA LEU A 72 7.44 -2.64 4.12
C LEU A 72 6.39 -2.59 3.00
N CYS A 73 5.25 -3.26 3.19
CA CYS A 73 4.16 -3.27 2.21
C CYS A 73 3.58 -1.86 2.03
N GLN A 74 3.38 -1.12 3.12
CA GLN A 74 2.89 0.27 3.06
C GLN A 74 3.83 1.15 2.24
N GLU A 75 5.13 1.14 2.53
CA GLU A 75 6.09 1.97 1.79
C GLU A 75 6.23 1.51 0.33
N LEU A 76 6.21 0.20 0.07
CA LEU A 76 6.17 -0.34 -1.28
C LEU A 76 4.94 0.18 -2.04
N CYS A 77 3.74 0.05 -1.49
CA CYS A 77 2.50 0.49 -2.14
C CYS A 77 2.52 1.99 -2.44
N TYR A 78 3.01 2.81 -1.51
CA TYR A 78 3.18 4.25 -1.73
C TYR A 78 4.07 4.53 -2.94
N GLN A 79 5.21 3.84 -3.03
CA GLN A 79 6.12 3.98 -4.17
C GLN A 79 5.48 3.48 -5.46
N MET A 80 4.84 2.31 -5.44
CA MET A 80 4.14 1.75 -6.61
C MET A 80 3.11 2.73 -7.17
N LEU A 81 2.32 3.38 -6.31
CA LEU A 81 1.32 4.37 -6.71
C LEU A 81 1.97 5.59 -7.38
N LEU A 82 3.02 6.15 -6.78
CA LEU A 82 3.73 7.30 -7.34
C LEU A 82 4.43 6.98 -8.66
N PHE A 83 5.14 5.86 -8.73
CA PHE A 83 5.93 5.51 -9.91
C PHE A 83 5.08 4.98 -11.07
N ASN A 84 3.91 4.42 -10.80
CA ASN A 84 2.92 4.01 -11.81
C ASN A 84 1.76 5.01 -11.99
N PHE A 85 1.89 6.23 -11.45
CA PHE A 85 0.89 7.29 -11.60
C PHE A 85 0.39 7.43 -13.04
N GLY A 86 -0.94 7.36 -13.24
CA GLY A 86 -1.59 7.39 -14.56
C GLY A 86 -1.51 6.10 -15.37
N ASN A 87 -0.97 5.02 -14.80
CA ASN A 87 -0.72 3.74 -15.48
C ASN A 87 -1.12 2.52 -14.62
N LEU A 88 -1.89 2.73 -13.53
CA LEU A 88 -2.35 1.65 -12.65
C LEU A 88 -3.51 0.89 -13.31
N GLY A 89 -3.51 -0.43 -13.17
CA GLY A 89 -4.67 -1.26 -13.47
C GLY A 89 -5.79 -1.05 -12.45
N ALA A 90 -6.95 -1.68 -12.68
CA ALA A 90 -8.12 -1.56 -11.81
C ALA A 90 -8.72 -2.93 -11.47
N ILE A 91 -8.91 -3.19 -10.17
CA ILE A 91 -9.69 -4.33 -9.65
C ILE A 91 -11.16 -3.89 -9.66
N ARG A 92 -11.99 -4.55 -10.47
CA ARG A 92 -13.43 -4.24 -10.59
C ARG A 92 -14.21 -4.89 -9.45
N LEU A 93 -15.02 -4.09 -8.76
CA LEU A 93 -15.96 -4.55 -7.75
C LEU A 93 -17.26 -4.97 -8.44
N SER A 94 -17.68 -6.22 -8.22
CA SER A 94 -18.89 -6.78 -8.82
C SER A 94 -19.68 -7.55 -7.76
N PRO A 95 -20.81 -7.01 -7.26
CA PRO A 95 -21.39 -5.71 -7.64
C PRO A 95 -20.56 -4.51 -7.17
N ALA A 96 -20.78 -3.35 -7.78
CA ALA A 96 -20.27 -2.08 -7.25
C ALA A 96 -20.89 -1.82 -5.87
N ILE A 97 -20.15 -1.14 -4.99
CA ILE A 97 -20.51 -1.00 -3.57
C ILE A 97 -20.91 0.45 -3.28
N SER A 98 -22.00 0.66 -2.53
CA SER A 98 -22.43 2.01 -2.15
C SER A 98 -21.40 2.70 -1.26
N VAL A 99 -20.93 3.88 -1.70
CA VAL A 99 -20.02 4.72 -0.90
C VAL A 99 -20.72 5.18 0.38
N ALA A 100 -22.02 5.46 0.33
CA ALA A 100 -22.80 5.87 1.51
C ALA A 100 -22.86 4.76 2.58
N GLU A 101 -23.02 3.50 2.15
CA GLU A 101 -23.04 2.35 3.07
C GLU A 101 -21.65 2.12 3.70
N LEU A 102 -20.59 2.20 2.89
CA LEU A 102 -19.21 2.10 3.37
C LEU A 102 -18.87 3.22 4.36
N ALA A 103 -19.26 4.46 4.05
CA ALA A 103 -19.08 5.61 4.94
C ALA A 103 -19.84 5.45 6.26
N SER A 104 -21.11 5.01 6.19
CA SER A 104 -21.93 4.75 7.38
C SER A 104 -21.32 3.65 8.25
N LEU A 105 -20.84 2.57 7.64
CA LEU A 105 -20.18 1.48 8.36
C LEU A 105 -18.89 1.96 9.04
N ALA A 106 -18.09 2.80 8.37
CA ALA A 106 -16.87 3.36 8.92
C ALA A 106 -17.16 4.29 10.11
N LEU A 107 -18.16 5.17 10.00
CA LEU A 107 -18.52 6.09 11.08
C LEU A 107 -19.09 5.37 12.32
N GLN A 108 -19.64 4.17 12.15
CA GLN A 108 -20.10 3.34 13.27
C GLN A 108 -18.97 2.53 13.95
N ASP A 109 -17.80 2.45 13.32
CA ASP A 109 -16.64 1.79 13.89
C ASP A 109 -15.93 2.72 14.90
N PRO A 110 -15.86 2.34 16.19
CA PRO A 110 -15.24 3.16 17.23
C PRO A 110 -13.78 3.51 16.95
N ASP A 111 -13.07 2.70 16.17
CA ASP A 111 -11.66 2.94 15.83
C ASP A 111 -11.48 4.17 14.92
N ASN A 112 -12.55 4.66 14.27
CA ASN A 112 -12.52 5.84 13.40
C ASN A 112 -12.84 7.16 14.15
N GLY A 113 -13.14 7.10 15.44
CA GLY A 113 -13.20 8.28 16.30
C GLY A 113 -14.41 9.21 16.11
N TRP A 114 -15.46 8.76 15.41
CA TRP A 114 -16.71 9.51 15.33
C TRP A 114 -17.42 9.58 16.69
N THR A 115 -18.04 10.73 16.96
CA THR A 115 -18.83 11.02 18.15
C THR A 115 -20.14 11.71 17.77
N GLU A 116 -21.12 11.73 18.68
CA GLU A 116 -22.38 12.45 18.45
C GLU A 116 -22.18 13.97 18.21
N GLU A 117 -21.04 14.53 18.63
CA GLU A 117 -20.69 15.93 18.41
C GLU A 117 -20.32 16.24 16.95
N ASP A 118 -19.89 15.24 16.17
CA ASP A 118 -19.52 15.39 14.76
C ASP A 118 -20.74 15.52 13.83
N GLY A 119 -21.92 15.23 14.36
CA GLY A 119 -23.20 15.32 13.67
C GLY A 119 -23.74 13.98 13.14
N PRO A 120 -24.90 14.01 12.48
CA PRO A 120 -25.61 12.80 12.07
C PRO A 120 -24.82 11.99 11.04
N ILE A 121 -24.68 10.68 11.26
CA ILE A 121 -23.96 9.76 10.37
C ILE A 121 -24.48 9.83 8.92
N ALA A 122 -25.80 9.93 8.75
CA ALA A 122 -26.41 10.02 7.41
C ALA A 122 -25.93 11.26 6.63
N GLU A 123 -25.90 12.42 7.28
CA GLU A 123 -25.44 13.67 6.66
C GLU A 123 -23.94 13.63 6.36
N LEU A 124 -23.14 13.05 7.26
CA LEU A 124 -21.71 12.86 7.04
C LEU A 124 -21.44 11.88 5.87
N ALA A 125 -22.21 10.79 5.78
CA ALA A 125 -22.11 9.84 4.68
C ALA A 125 -22.47 10.48 3.33
N GLU A 126 -23.51 11.31 3.28
CA GLU A 126 -23.87 12.08 2.08
C GLU A 126 -22.73 13.02 1.65
N ARG A 127 -22.13 13.75 2.60
CA ARG A 127 -20.97 14.62 2.33
C ARG A 127 -19.77 13.83 1.80
N ILE A 128 -19.51 12.63 2.33
CA ILE A 128 -18.44 11.75 1.84
C ILE A 128 -18.70 11.34 0.39
N VAL A 129 -19.94 10.98 0.05
CA VAL A 129 -20.33 10.67 -1.33
C VAL A 129 -20.09 11.88 -2.23
N GLU A 130 -20.55 13.07 -1.85
CA GLU A 130 -20.37 14.30 -2.63
C GLU A 130 -18.88 14.59 -2.92
N ILE A 131 -18.03 14.48 -1.89
CA ILE A 131 -16.58 14.68 -2.04
C ILE A 131 -16.02 13.66 -3.04
N LEU A 132 -16.26 12.37 -2.84
CA LEU A 132 -15.65 11.33 -3.67
C LEU A 132 -16.18 11.31 -5.10
N VAL A 133 -17.46 11.63 -5.32
CA VAL A 133 -18.03 11.81 -6.66
C VAL A 133 -17.38 13.03 -7.35
N SER A 134 -17.22 14.15 -6.64
CA SER A 134 -16.58 15.35 -7.20
C SER A 134 -15.11 15.13 -7.58
N LYS A 135 -14.39 14.26 -6.85
CA LYS A 135 -12.97 13.93 -7.08
C LYS A 135 -12.79 12.68 -7.96
N ALA A 136 -13.86 12.02 -8.38
CA ALA A 136 -13.84 10.82 -9.21
C ALA A 136 -13.00 10.95 -10.51
N PRO A 137 -13.01 12.09 -11.24
CA PRO A 137 -12.16 12.24 -12.42
C PRO A 137 -10.67 12.07 -12.15
N ILE A 138 -10.17 12.67 -11.05
CA ILE A 138 -8.74 12.60 -10.66
C ILE A 138 -8.38 11.17 -10.26
N MET A 139 -9.23 10.54 -9.44
CA MET A 139 -9.03 9.16 -8.97
C MET A 139 -9.00 8.16 -10.14
N ARG A 140 -9.90 8.36 -11.12
CA ARG A 140 -9.99 7.49 -12.31
C ARG A 140 -8.81 7.70 -13.26
N GLU A 141 -8.43 8.96 -13.52
CA GLU A 141 -7.35 9.27 -14.46
C GLU A 141 -5.99 8.76 -13.98
N TYR A 142 -5.72 8.89 -12.67
CA TYR A 142 -4.37 8.69 -12.15
C TYR A 142 -4.17 7.41 -11.35
N PHE A 143 -5.23 6.89 -10.72
CA PHE A 143 -5.09 5.86 -9.68
C PHE A 143 -5.91 4.60 -9.92
N GLY A 144 -6.63 4.46 -11.05
CA GLY A 144 -7.44 3.26 -11.32
C GLY A 144 -8.61 3.04 -10.34
N LEU A 145 -8.95 4.06 -9.55
CA LEU A 145 -10.09 4.05 -8.63
C LEU A 145 -11.27 4.78 -9.28
N SER A 146 -12.43 4.13 -9.40
CA SER A 146 -13.61 4.71 -10.03
C SER A 146 -14.79 4.72 -9.07
N VAL A 147 -15.41 5.89 -8.95
CA VAL A 147 -16.72 6.10 -8.30
C VAL A 147 -17.68 6.60 -9.38
N SER A 148 -18.88 6.04 -9.45
CA SER A 148 -19.93 6.42 -10.40
C SER A 148 -20.62 7.72 -9.97
N GLU A 149 -21.40 8.33 -10.87
CA GLU A 149 -22.18 9.53 -10.55
C GLU A 149 -23.27 9.25 -9.49
N GLU A 150 -23.72 8.01 -9.38
CA GLU A 150 -24.67 7.53 -8.37
C GLU A 150 -24.01 7.21 -7.01
N GLY A 151 -22.70 7.46 -6.85
CA GLY A 151 -22.00 7.21 -5.59
C GLY A 151 -21.67 5.74 -5.35
N LEU A 152 -21.48 4.95 -6.41
CA LEU A 152 -21.06 3.56 -6.31
C LEU A 152 -19.55 3.44 -6.55
N LEU A 153 -18.83 2.77 -5.65
CA LEU A 153 -17.44 2.40 -5.83
C LEU A 153 -17.37 1.21 -6.80
N GLU A 154 -16.78 1.43 -7.98
CA GLU A 154 -16.72 0.46 -9.08
C GLU A 154 -15.37 -0.24 -9.17
N SER A 155 -14.29 0.41 -8.75
CA SER A 155 -12.95 -0.17 -8.78
C SER A 155 -11.96 0.45 -7.80
N ILE A 156 -10.93 -0.32 -7.47
CA ILE A 156 -9.74 0.10 -6.71
C ILE A 156 -8.46 -0.23 -7.51
N PRO A 157 -7.31 0.41 -7.23
CA PRO A 157 -6.07 0.18 -8.00
C PRO A 157 -5.54 -1.26 -7.95
N VAL A 158 -4.88 -1.71 -9.02
CA VAL A 158 -3.91 -2.81 -8.92
C VAL A 158 -2.56 -2.21 -8.53
N VAL A 159 -2.17 -2.35 -7.26
CA VAL A 159 -0.90 -1.79 -6.75
C VAL A 159 0.24 -2.80 -6.78
N ILE A 160 -0.04 -4.05 -6.42
CA ILE A 160 0.88 -5.18 -6.46
C ILE A 160 0.21 -6.28 -7.30
N GLU A 161 0.95 -6.89 -8.22
CA GLU A 161 0.47 -8.00 -9.04
C GLU A 161 0.09 -9.19 -8.13
N ASP A 162 -1.02 -9.87 -8.45
CA ASP A 162 -1.55 -11.01 -7.70
C ASP A 162 -1.86 -10.74 -6.21
N TYR A 163 -2.04 -9.47 -5.83
CA TYR A 163 -2.44 -9.07 -4.47
C TYR A 163 -3.72 -8.24 -4.48
N THR A 164 -4.70 -8.66 -3.70
CA THR A 164 -5.94 -7.91 -3.46
C THR A 164 -6.05 -7.52 -1.99
N PRO A 165 -6.19 -6.22 -1.67
CA PRO A 165 -6.34 -5.77 -0.28
C PRO A 165 -7.66 -6.28 0.31
N SER A 166 -7.71 -6.40 1.64
CA SER A 166 -8.91 -6.92 2.29
C SER A 166 -10.09 -5.95 2.19
N VAL A 167 -11.26 -6.46 1.79
CA VAL A 167 -12.52 -5.71 1.78
C VAL A 167 -12.96 -5.26 3.18
N VAL A 168 -12.48 -5.90 4.25
CA VAL A 168 -12.82 -5.54 5.64
C VAL A 168 -12.38 -4.10 5.98
N HIS A 169 -11.29 -3.64 5.38
CA HIS A 169 -10.75 -2.29 5.62
C HIS A 169 -11.26 -1.26 4.60
N LEU A 170 -12.14 -1.66 3.68
CA LEU A 170 -12.61 -0.81 2.59
C LEU A 170 -13.46 0.36 3.10
N ALA A 171 -14.29 0.14 4.12
CA ALA A 171 -15.12 1.17 4.74
C ALA A 171 -14.25 2.29 5.33
N THR A 172 -13.30 1.95 6.21
CA THR A 172 -12.33 2.91 6.75
C THR A 172 -11.53 3.61 5.66
N TYR A 173 -11.14 2.90 4.60
CA TYR A 173 -10.43 3.51 3.48
C TYR A 173 -11.27 4.57 2.77
N VAL A 174 -12.56 4.29 2.49
CA VAL A 174 -13.48 5.27 1.88
C VAL A 174 -13.65 6.50 2.76
N LEU A 175 -13.83 6.33 4.07
CA LEU A 175 -13.89 7.45 5.01
C LEU A 175 -12.61 8.29 4.93
N ARG A 176 -11.44 7.65 5.02
CA ARG A 176 -10.14 8.34 5.01
C ARG A 176 -9.83 9.04 3.69
N LEU A 177 -10.30 8.51 2.55
CA LEU A 177 -10.20 9.21 1.27
C LEU A 177 -10.92 10.56 1.30
N ALA A 178 -12.06 10.65 1.98
CA ALA A 178 -12.82 11.90 2.06
C ALA A 178 -12.30 12.85 3.13
N THR A 179 -11.73 12.35 4.23
CA THR A 179 -11.35 13.18 5.40
C THR A 179 -9.86 13.48 5.51
N GLU A 180 -8.99 12.63 5.00
CA GLU A 180 -7.53 12.70 5.24
C GLU A 180 -6.73 13.10 3.99
N VAL A 181 -7.34 13.00 2.81
CA VAL A 181 -6.71 13.44 1.57
C VAL A 181 -6.88 14.95 1.44
N GLU A 182 -5.76 15.66 1.28
CA GLU A 182 -5.75 17.10 1.02
C GLU A 182 -6.07 17.35 -0.45
N TRP A 183 -7.32 17.66 -0.78
CA TRP A 183 -7.77 17.70 -2.18
C TRP A 183 -7.52 19.02 -2.91
N ASP A 184 -6.98 20.05 -2.26
CA ASP A 184 -6.87 21.39 -2.82
C ASP A 184 -5.44 21.73 -3.30
N ASP A 185 -4.41 21.17 -2.68
CA ASP A 185 -3.01 21.29 -3.16
C ASP A 185 -2.61 20.08 -4.01
N GLU A 186 -2.10 20.30 -5.22
CA GLU A 186 -1.79 19.22 -6.17
C GLU A 186 -0.78 18.20 -5.62
N GLN A 187 0.31 18.65 -5.00
CA GLN A 187 1.37 17.76 -4.55
C GLN A 187 0.94 17.03 -3.27
N GLU A 188 0.37 17.77 -2.32
CA GLU A 188 -0.15 17.16 -1.09
C GLU A 188 -1.30 16.19 -1.38
N CYS A 189 -2.19 16.50 -2.33
CA CYS A 189 -3.25 15.58 -2.79
C CYS A 189 -2.70 14.24 -3.23
N PHE A 190 -1.73 14.25 -4.16
CA PHE A 190 -1.16 13.01 -4.66
C PHE A 190 -0.38 12.28 -3.56
N GLN A 191 0.31 12.99 -2.68
CA GLN A 191 1.03 12.41 -1.57
C GLN A 191 0.07 11.74 -0.57
N SER A 192 -0.91 12.47 -0.04
CA SER A 192 -1.86 11.98 0.96
C SER A 192 -2.73 10.87 0.38
N PHE A 193 -3.21 10.99 -0.86
CA PHE A 193 -3.93 9.90 -1.53
C PHE A 193 -3.08 8.63 -1.59
N CYS A 194 -1.84 8.73 -2.09
CA CYS A 194 -0.96 7.56 -2.18
C CYS A 194 -0.67 6.95 -0.80
N ARG A 195 -0.55 7.77 0.25
CA ARG A 195 -0.30 7.30 1.63
C ARG A 195 -1.52 6.58 2.21
N GLU A 196 -2.73 7.10 1.99
CA GLU A 196 -3.97 6.48 2.45
C GLU A 196 -4.26 5.16 1.73
N THR A 197 -4.11 5.13 0.41
CA THR A 197 -4.21 3.87 -0.35
C THR A 197 -3.13 2.88 0.10
N ALA A 198 -1.90 3.33 0.34
CA ALA A 198 -0.85 2.46 0.81
C ALA A 198 -1.12 1.84 2.19
N ASP A 199 -1.67 2.60 3.16
CA ASP A 199 -2.04 2.04 4.47
C ASP A 199 -3.18 1.03 4.33
N TYR A 200 -4.17 1.29 3.47
CA TYR A 200 -5.22 0.31 3.15
C TYR A 200 -4.64 -1.00 2.62
N TYR A 201 -3.73 -0.95 1.65
CA TYR A 201 -3.12 -2.14 1.05
C TYR A 201 -2.15 -2.87 1.98
N ALA A 202 -1.64 -2.21 3.02
CA ALA A 202 -0.74 -2.84 3.99
C ALA A 202 -1.47 -3.62 5.10
N LYS A 203 -2.79 -3.45 5.23
CA LYS A 203 -3.59 -4.09 6.29
C LYS A 203 -4.07 -5.48 5.86
N ILE A 204 -3.51 -6.51 6.49
CA ILE A 204 -4.00 -7.88 6.38
C ILE A 204 -5.07 -8.12 7.45
N ALA A 205 -6.32 -8.31 7.03
CA ALA A 205 -7.44 -8.56 7.93
C ALA A 205 -7.25 -9.84 8.75
N LEU A 206 -7.76 -9.85 9.99
CA LEU A 206 -7.71 -11.02 10.86
C LEU A 206 -8.60 -12.18 10.37
N THR A 207 -9.65 -11.85 9.61
CA THR A 207 -10.59 -12.82 9.03
C THR A 207 -10.03 -13.54 7.80
N LYS A 208 -8.95 -13.04 7.20
CA LYS A 208 -8.34 -13.63 6.01
C LYS A 208 -7.68 -14.96 6.36
N GLU A 209 -7.90 -16.01 5.58
CA GLU A 209 -7.41 -17.35 5.94
C GLU A 209 -5.89 -17.42 6.05
N ASP A 210 -5.41 -18.27 6.95
CA ASP A 210 -3.99 -18.35 7.29
C ASP A 210 -3.12 -18.79 6.12
N GLN A 211 -3.62 -19.70 5.29
CA GLN A 211 -2.94 -20.16 4.09
C GLN A 211 -2.87 -19.05 3.03
N GLU A 212 -3.96 -18.29 2.88
CA GLU A 212 -4.10 -17.26 1.85
C GLU A 212 -3.13 -16.10 2.09
N TYR A 213 -3.15 -15.47 3.27
CA TYR A 213 -2.27 -14.31 3.50
C TYR A 213 -0.79 -14.69 3.54
N LYS A 214 -0.45 -15.92 3.99
CA LYS A 214 0.93 -16.40 3.97
C LYS A 214 1.42 -16.57 2.53
N TRP A 215 0.57 -17.13 1.67
CA TRP A 215 0.86 -17.26 0.25
C TRP A 215 1.07 -15.90 -0.41
N GLU A 216 0.17 -14.94 -0.19
CA GLU A 216 0.32 -13.57 -0.73
C GLU A 216 1.58 -12.88 -0.21
N THR A 217 1.90 -13.07 1.08
CA THR A 217 3.11 -12.51 1.67
C THR A 217 4.35 -13.05 0.95
N GLU A 218 4.45 -14.36 0.81
CA GLU A 218 5.62 -15.03 0.22
C GLU A 218 5.72 -14.85 -1.31
N HIS A 219 4.60 -14.86 -2.01
CA HIS A 219 4.56 -14.98 -3.47
C HIS A 219 4.13 -13.72 -4.21
N ALA A 220 3.55 -12.72 -3.53
CA ALA A 220 3.22 -11.43 -4.14
C ALA A 220 4.00 -10.27 -3.48
N ILE A 221 3.86 -10.10 -2.16
CA ILE A 221 4.39 -8.94 -1.44
C ILE A 221 5.92 -8.95 -1.38
N TYR A 222 6.56 -10.01 -0.89
CA TYR A 222 8.03 -10.06 -0.77
C TYR A 222 8.77 -10.08 -2.12
N PRO A 223 8.25 -10.73 -3.18
CA PRO A 223 8.80 -10.59 -4.52
C PRO A 223 8.75 -9.13 -5.02
N ALA A 224 7.64 -8.43 -4.80
CA ALA A 224 7.53 -7.02 -5.14
C ALA A 224 8.47 -6.15 -4.29
N ILE A 225 8.61 -6.41 -2.98
CA ILE A 225 9.60 -5.74 -2.11
C ILE A 225 11.01 -5.90 -2.70
N LYS A 226 11.40 -7.15 -2.99
CA LYS A 226 12.71 -7.49 -3.54
C LYS A 226 12.98 -6.73 -4.83
N GLN A 227 12.00 -6.67 -5.72
CA GLN A 227 12.17 -6.06 -7.02
C GLN A 227 12.15 -4.53 -6.98
N TYR A 228 11.27 -3.93 -6.18
CA TYR A 228 10.84 -2.54 -6.39
C TYR A 228 11.07 -1.59 -5.22
N LEU A 229 11.12 -2.07 -3.98
CA LEU A 229 11.18 -1.19 -2.80
C LEU A 229 12.48 -0.38 -2.73
N LEU A 230 12.39 0.95 -2.68
CA LEU A 230 13.46 1.84 -2.22
C LEU A 230 13.31 2.08 -0.71
N PRO A 231 14.01 1.32 0.15
CA PRO A 231 13.82 1.45 1.59
C PRO A 231 14.37 2.80 2.08
N PRO A 232 13.58 3.61 2.81
CA PRO A 232 14.07 4.85 3.38
C PRO A 232 15.06 4.58 4.51
N LYS A 233 16.00 5.52 4.72
CA LYS A 233 17.00 5.50 5.81
C LYS A 233 16.41 5.30 7.21
N SER A 234 15.16 5.68 7.43
CA SER A 234 14.46 5.49 8.70
C SER A 234 14.26 4.02 9.07
N PHE A 235 14.19 3.10 8.09
CA PHE A 235 13.95 1.67 8.34
C PHE A 235 15.05 1.00 9.16
N GLY A 236 16.30 1.45 9.02
CA GLY A 236 17.42 0.97 9.82
C GLY A 236 17.39 1.43 11.28
N LYS A 237 16.49 2.36 11.64
CA LYS A 237 16.44 3.00 12.97
C LYS A 237 15.11 2.82 13.70
N ASN A 238 14.03 2.50 13.00
CA ASN A 238 12.68 2.44 13.56
C ASN A 238 12.18 1.01 13.84
N GLY A 239 13.05 0.00 13.72
CA GLY A 239 12.69 -1.40 13.95
C GLY A 239 11.95 -2.09 12.79
N THR A 240 11.87 -1.46 11.60
CA THR A 240 11.29 -2.11 10.41
C THR A 240 12.09 -3.33 9.98
N ILE A 241 13.41 -3.31 10.16
CA ILE A 241 14.31 -4.44 9.94
C ILE A 241 15.26 -4.57 11.13
N LEU A 242 15.33 -5.78 11.70
CA LEU A 242 16.13 -6.08 12.88
C LEU A 242 16.92 -7.37 12.64
N GLN A 243 18.24 -7.32 12.76
CA GLN A 243 19.06 -8.54 12.71
C GLN A 243 18.80 -9.35 13.99
N VAL A 244 18.33 -10.59 13.84
CA VAL A 244 17.97 -11.46 14.98
C VAL A 244 18.96 -12.61 15.19
N ALA A 245 19.70 -13.00 14.15
CA ALA A 245 20.72 -14.04 14.26
C ALA A 245 21.76 -13.93 13.14
N ASN A 246 22.87 -14.66 13.31
CA ASN A 246 23.92 -14.85 12.32
C ASN A 246 24.31 -16.33 12.26
N LEU A 247 24.29 -16.94 11.08
CA LEU A 247 24.53 -18.39 10.89
C LEU A 247 25.86 -18.90 11.49
N PRO A 248 27.00 -18.19 11.38
CA PRO A 248 28.25 -18.63 12.01
C PRO A 248 28.19 -18.70 13.53
N GLU A 249 27.34 -17.89 14.17
CA GLU A 249 27.11 -17.97 15.62
C GLU A 249 26.22 -19.16 15.98
N LEU A 250 25.22 -19.45 15.14
CA LEU A 250 24.35 -20.63 15.30
C LEU A 250 25.13 -21.94 15.11
N TYR A 251 26.04 -22.02 14.13
CA TYR A 251 26.86 -23.21 13.89
C TYR A 251 27.85 -23.53 15.02
N ARG A 252 28.08 -22.63 15.98
CA ARG A 252 28.87 -22.92 17.19
C ARG A 252 28.08 -23.70 18.25
N VAL A 253 26.75 -23.68 18.17
CA VAL A 253 25.85 -24.33 19.14
C VAL A 253 25.20 -25.57 18.54
N PHE A 254 24.86 -25.52 17.24
CA PHE A 254 24.25 -26.63 16.52
C PHE A 254 25.28 -27.35 15.67
N GLU A 255 25.75 -28.51 16.13
CA GLU A 255 26.64 -29.41 15.39
C GLU A 255 25.86 -30.54 14.72
N ARG A 256 26.46 -31.18 13.70
CA ARG A 256 25.87 -32.36 13.05
C ARG A 256 25.91 -33.55 14.00
N CYS A 257 24.82 -34.30 14.07
CA CYS A 257 24.72 -35.56 14.82
C CYS A 257 25.75 -36.60 14.35
#